data_AF-A0A382LHP4-F1
#
_entry.id   AF-A0A382LHP4-F1
#
_cell.length_a   1.000
_cell.length_b   1.000
_cell.length_c   1.000
_cell.angle_alpha   90.00
_cell.angle_beta   90.00
_cell.angle_gamma   90.00
#
_symmetry.space_group_name_H-M   'P 1'
#
loop_
_entity.id
_entity.type
_entity.pdbx_description
1 polymer ?
#
loop_
_entity_poly.entity_id
_entity_poly.type
_entity_poly.pdbx_seq_one_letter_code
_entity_poly.pdbx_strand_id
1 'polypeptide(L)'
;LKYLSNKKGFLGTDNKINGKVNVVIVPFGLEKTVSYGRGTNKGPKEIIKASHQIELFDEDLHKEPYKNIGIKTLEPFRIKKNMIDALKQIENINKILLDKKKFPLTLGGEHSLTSGAIKPFIKKFGKICLLHFDAHADLRDSY
;
A
#
# COMPACT_ATOMS: atom_id res chain seq x y z
N LEU A 1 15.03 -1.40 2.05
CA LEU A 1 13.85 -1.48 1.15
C LEU A 1 14.38 -1.50 -0.28
N LYS A 2 14.07 -2.54 -1.04
CA LYS A 2 14.37 -2.65 -2.47
C LYS A 2 13.12 -2.31 -3.28
N TYR A 3 13.30 -1.81 -4.50
CA TYR A 3 12.20 -1.32 -5.35
C TYR A 3 12.25 -1.98 -6.71
N LEU A 4 11.08 -2.27 -7.28
CA LEU A 4 10.95 -2.68 -8.67
C LEU A 4 11.36 -1.54 -9.62
N SER A 5 11.73 -1.91 -10.85
CA SER A 5 11.72 -0.95 -11.96
C SER A 5 10.29 -0.44 -12.18
N ASN A 6 10.15 0.78 -12.72
CA ASN A 6 8.82 1.38 -12.91
C ASN A 6 7.95 0.54 -13.86
N LYS A 7 8.55 -0.01 -14.93
CA LYS A 7 7.90 -0.95 -15.85
C LYS A 7 7.29 -2.18 -15.18
N LYS A 8 7.89 -2.65 -14.08
CA LYS A 8 7.40 -3.81 -13.31
C LYS A 8 6.54 -3.40 -12.11
N GLY A 9 6.54 -2.12 -11.75
CA GLY A 9 5.80 -1.58 -10.60
C GLY A 9 4.38 -1.16 -10.97
N PHE A 10 3.69 -0.53 -10.03
CA PHE A 10 2.38 0.08 -10.24
C PHE A 10 2.40 1.07 -11.42
N LEU A 11 1.35 1.04 -12.25
CA LEU A 11 1.18 1.77 -13.52
C LEU A 11 2.14 1.39 -14.67
N GLY A 12 3.14 0.52 -14.45
CA GLY A 12 3.93 -0.05 -15.54
C GLY A 12 4.72 0.95 -16.40
N THR A 13 4.97 2.16 -15.91
CA THR A 13 5.47 3.27 -16.73
C THR A 13 6.95 3.10 -17.12
N ASP A 14 7.31 3.47 -18.35
CA ASP A 14 8.70 3.43 -18.84
C ASP A 14 9.55 4.64 -18.38
N ASN A 15 8.96 5.62 -17.69
CA ASN A 15 9.65 6.86 -17.31
C ASN A 15 10.80 6.64 -16.33
N LYS A 16 11.96 7.23 -16.63
CA LYS A 16 12.99 7.52 -15.64
C LYS A 16 12.45 8.64 -14.77
N ILE A 17 12.07 8.33 -13.52
CA ILE A 17 11.70 9.36 -12.55
C ILE A 17 12.97 10.20 -12.30
N ASN A 18 13.05 11.35 -12.94
CA ASN A 18 14.12 12.34 -12.72
C ASN A 18 13.83 13.25 -11.51
N GLY A 19 12.68 13.05 -10.84
CA GLY A 19 12.19 13.86 -9.73
C GLY A 19 12.16 13.14 -8.38
N LYS A 20 11.65 13.84 -7.37
CA LYS A 20 11.48 13.33 -6.01
C LYS A 20 10.39 12.25 -5.97
N VAL A 21 10.68 11.13 -5.31
CA VAL A 21 9.69 10.07 -5.05
C VAL A 21 8.91 10.43 -3.80
N ASN A 22 7.63 10.78 -3.95
CA ASN A 22 6.76 11.11 -2.81
C ASN A 22 5.89 9.94 -2.36
N VAL A 23 5.53 9.01 -3.25
CA VAL A 23 4.65 7.87 -2.92
C VAL A 23 5.36 6.54 -3.12
N VAL A 24 5.18 5.63 -2.17
CA VAL A 24 5.68 4.25 -2.26
C VAL A 24 4.55 3.26 -2.09
N ILE A 25 4.34 2.44 -3.12
CA ILE A 25 3.39 1.32 -3.12
C ILE A 25 4.00 0.17 -2.30
N VAL A 26 3.25 -0.28 -1.29
CA VAL A 26 3.62 -1.37 -0.38
C VAL A 26 2.66 -2.54 -0.64
N PRO A 27 3.02 -3.51 -1.51
CA PRO A 27 2.23 -4.71 -1.69
C PRO A 27 2.37 -5.62 -0.47
N PHE A 28 1.27 -5.84 0.25
CA PHE A 28 1.23 -6.61 1.49
C PHE A 28 -0.01 -7.52 1.51
N GLY A 29 0.06 -8.62 0.75
CA GLY A 29 -1.02 -9.59 0.61
C GLY A 29 -1.16 -10.50 1.83
N LEU A 30 -1.59 -9.94 2.96
CA LEU A 30 -1.86 -10.69 4.18
C LEU A 30 -3.20 -11.43 4.07
N GLU A 31 -3.20 -12.71 4.40
CA GLU A 31 -4.41 -13.53 4.56
C GLU A 31 -4.17 -14.54 5.70
N LYS A 32 -4.83 -14.32 6.83
CA LYS A 32 -4.70 -15.12 8.06
C LYS A 32 -6.02 -15.26 8.82
N THR A 33 -6.89 -14.26 8.75
CA THR A 33 -8.12 -14.13 9.55
C THR A 33 -9.39 -14.06 8.70
N VAL A 34 -9.29 -14.27 7.38
CA VAL A 34 -10.48 -14.34 6.52
C VAL A 34 -11.47 -15.39 7.01
N SER A 35 -12.75 -15.01 7.12
CA SER A 35 -13.81 -15.83 7.73
C SER A 35 -14.62 -16.64 6.72
N TYR A 36 -14.61 -16.27 5.44
CA TYR A 36 -15.40 -16.94 4.38
C TYR A 36 -14.57 -17.20 3.12
N GLY A 37 -14.42 -16.19 2.25
CA GLY A 37 -13.65 -16.28 1.01
C GLY A 37 -12.13 -16.17 1.23
N ARG A 38 -11.36 -16.84 0.38
CA ARG A 38 -9.87 -16.80 0.35
C ARG A 38 -9.36 -16.26 -0.98
N GLY A 39 -8.08 -15.90 -1.02
CA GLY A 39 -7.36 -15.39 -2.19
C GLY A 39 -6.94 -13.92 -2.11
N THR A 40 -7.25 -13.22 -1.01
CA THR A 40 -6.87 -11.81 -0.81
C THR A 40 -5.36 -11.61 -0.75
N ASN A 41 -4.59 -12.64 -0.40
CA ASN A 41 -3.13 -12.60 -0.49
C ASN A 41 -2.58 -12.34 -1.91
N LYS A 42 -3.36 -12.65 -2.97
CA LYS A 42 -3.01 -12.38 -4.37
C LYS A 42 -3.38 -10.96 -4.80
N GLY A 43 -4.26 -10.28 -4.05
CA GLY A 43 -4.81 -8.97 -4.37
C GLY A 43 -3.75 -7.94 -4.81
N PRO A 44 -2.69 -7.70 -4.02
CA PRO A 44 -1.70 -6.68 -4.37
C PRO A 44 -0.99 -6.94 -5.70
N LYS A 45 -0.71 -8.22 -6.01
CA LYS A 45 -0.07 -8.60 -7.27
C LYS A 45 -1.00 -8.32 -8.45
N GLU A 46 -2.26 -8.74 -8.35
CA GLU A 46 -3.23 -8.57 -9.43
C GLU A 46 -3.64 -7.10 -9.60
N ILE A 47 -3.72 -6.30 -8.54
CA ILE A 47 -3.92 -4.85 -8.61
C ILE A 47 -2.76 -4.18 -9.38
N ILE A 48 -1.50 -4.52 -9.03
CA ILE A 48 -0.34 -3.97 -9.74
C ILE A 48 -0.39 -4.36 -11.22
N LYS A 49 -0.69 -5.62 -11.54
CA LYS A 49 -0.83 -6.09 -12.93
C LYS A 49 -1.92 -5.33 -13.68
N ALA A 50 -3.11 -5.20 -13.10
CA ALA A 50 -4.23 -4.50 -13.72
C ALA A 50 -3.95 -3.00 -13.90
N SER A 51 -3.21 -2.39 -12.98
CA SER A 51 -2.85 -0.96 -13.05
C SER A 51 -2.08 -0.56 -14.31
N HIS A 52 -1.46 -1.53 -15.02
CA HIS A 52 -0.76 -1.28 -16.28
C HIS A 52 -1.69 -0.97 -17.45
N GLN A 53 -3.00 -1.17 -17.28
CA GLN A 53 -4.01 -0.99 -18.33
C GLN A 53 -4.81 0.31 -18.16
N ILE A 54 -4.45 1.14 -17.18
CA ILE A 54 -5.15 2.40 -16.88
C ILE A 54 -4.56 3.52 -17.76
N GLU A 55 -5.42 4.38 -18.31
CA GLU A 55 -5.00 5.64 -18.94
C GLU A 55 -4.36 6.56 -17.90
N LEU A 56 -3.18 7.08 -18.20
CA LEU A 56 -2.37 7.80 -17.21
C LEU A 56 -2.70 9.29 -17.15
N PHE A 57 -3.38 9.80 -18.17
CA PHE A 57 -3.91 11.15 -18.20
C PHE A 57 -5.24 11.21 -17.43
N ASP A 58 -5.31 12.15 -16.50
CA ASP A 58 -6.51 12.46 -15.72
C ASP A 58 -7.21 13.66 -16.37
N GLU A 59 -8.44 13.47 -16.84
CA GLU A 59 -9.21 14.49 -17.56
C GLU A 59 -9.64 15.63 -16.65
N ASP A 60 -10.07 15.34 -15.42
CA ASP A 60 -10.53 16.34 -14.46
C ASP A 60 -9.38 17.25 -14.00
N LEU A 61 -8.18 16.69 -13.85
CA LEU A 61 -6.97 17.41 -13.44
C LEU A 61 -6.15 17.94 -14.63
N HIS A 62 -6.52 17.60 -15.86
CA HIS A 62 -5.82 17.89 -17.10
C HIS A 62 -4.30 17.65 -17.04
N LYS A 63 -3.87 16.53 -16.46
CA LYS A 63 -2.45 16.19 -16.29
C LYS A 63 -2.21 14.70 -16.12
N GLU A 64 -0.94 14.30 -16.08
CA GLU A 64 -0.51 12.95 -15.73
C GLU A 64 0.06 12.94 -14.30
N PRO A 65 -0.74 12.66 -13.24
CA PRO A 65 -0.33 12.86 -11.85
C PRO A 65 0.94 12.07 -11.47
N TYR A 66 1.10 10.88 -12.05
CA TYR A 66 2.24 10.00 -11.76
C TYR A 66 3.59 10.64 -12.10
N LYS A 67 3.66 11.53 -13.10
CA LYS A 67 4.89 12.23 -13.51
C LYS A 67 5.39 13.18 -12.42
N ASN A 68 4.48 13.89 -11.75
CA ASN A 68 4.80 14.92 -10.77
C ASN A 68 4.96 14.35 -9.35
N ILE A 69 4.24 13.28 -9.02
CA ILE A 69 4.26 12.69 -7.68
C ILE A 69 5.52 11.83 -7.46
N GLY A 70 5.95 11.10 -8.49
CA GLY A 70 7.02 10.11 -8.38
C GLY A 70 6.60 8.91 -7.54
N ILE A 71 6.21 7.82 -8.22
CA ILE A 71 5.73 6.59 -7.60
C ILE A 71 6.80 5.50 -7.69
N LYS A 72 7.05 4.79 -6.58
CA LYS A 72 7.88 3.59 -6.57
C LYS A 72 7.13 2.43 -5.94
N THR A 73 7.37 1.21 -6.43
CA THR A 73 6.78 -0.01 -5.85
C THR A 73 7.86 -0.82 -5.18
N LEU A 74 7.63 -1.26 -3.95
CA LEU A 74 8.55 -2.17 -3.27
C LEU A 74 8.62 -3.51 -4.00
N GLU A 75 9.80 -4.12 -4.03
CA GLU A 75 9.92 -5.52 -4.45
C GLU A 75 9.09 -6.42 -3.53
N PRO A 76 8.46 -7.49 -4.06
CA PRO A 76 7.80 -8.47 -3.23
C PRO A 76 8.74 -9.00 -2.15
N PHE A 77 8.25 -9.05 -0.92
CA PHE A 77 8.98 -9.58 0.22
C PHE A 77 8.13 -10.62 0.94
N ARG A 78 8.80 -11.51 1.67
CA ARG A 78 8.10 -12.53 2.47
C ARG A 78 7.38 -11.87 3.63
N ILE A 79 6.06 -12.07 3.70
CA ILE A 79 5.25 -11.67 4.84
C ILE A 79 5.45 -12.69 5.97
N LYS A 80 5.62 -12.22 7.20
CA LYS A 80 5.77 -13.07 8.38
C LYS A 80 4.51 -13.94 8.60
N LYS A 81 4.70 -15.16 9.11
CA LYS A 81 3.62 -16.14 9.24
C LYS A 81 2.62 -15.79 10.34
N ASN A 82 3.12 -15.33 11.49
CA ASN A 82 2.31 -14.96 12.64
C ASN A 82 1.69 -13.57 12.42
N MET A 83 0.43 -13.39 12.85
CA MET A 83 -0.34 -12.15 12.67
C MET A 83 0.33 -10.94 13.33
N ILE A 84 0.69 -11.05 14.62
CA ILE A 84 1.32 -9.96 15.40
C ILE A 84 2.62 -9.52 14.71
N ASP A 85 3.38 -10.50 14.25
CA ASP A 85 4.63 -10.28 13.53
C ASP A 85 4.43 -9.60 12.17
N ALA A 86 3.39 -9.99 11.42
CA ALA A 86 3.03 -9.35 10.15
C ALA A 86 2.58 -7.90 10.35
N LEU A 87 1.79 -7.63 11.39
CA LEU A 87 1.38 -6.27 11.77
C LEU A 87 2.59 -5.40 12.16
N LYS A 88 3.51 -5.95 12.97
CA LYS A 88 4.79 -5.27 13.28
C LYS A 88 5.63 -5.05 12.03
N GLN A 89 5.60 -5.98 11.06
CA GLN A 89 6.33 -5.86 9.81
C GLN A 89 5.83 -4.68 8.98
N ILE A 90 4.51 -4.57 8.74
CA ILE A 90 3.96 -3.42 7.99
C ILE A 90 4.14 -2.11 8.76
N GLU A 91 3.99 -2.13 10.10
CA GLU A 91 4.25 -0.97 10.97
C GLU A 91 5.67 -0.44 10.75
N ASN A 92 6.67 -1.32 10.76
CA ASN A 92 8.06 -0.95 10.54
C ASN A 92 8.34 -0.44 9.12
N ILE A 93 7.74 -1.05 8.10
CA ILE A 93 7.88 -0.60 6.71
C ILE A 93 7.33 0.83 6.55
N ASN A 94 6.09 1.05 7.00
CA ASN A 94 5.44 2.35 6.90
C ASN A 94 6.17 3.41 7.74
N LYS A 95 6.67 3.06 8.94
CA LYS A 95 7.53 3.94 9.73
C LYS A 95 8.76 4.39 8.95
N ILE A 96 9.51 3.46 8.37
CA ILE A 96 10.73 3.77 7.58
C ILE A 96 10.40 4.70 6.40
N LEU A 97 9.26 4.47 5.72
CA LEU A 97 8.84 5.31 4.59
C LEU A 97 8.46 6.72 5.04
N LEU A 98 7.67 6.83 6.12
CA LEU A 98 7.29 8.12 6.70
C LEU A 98 8.51 8.89 7.20
N ASP A 99 9.48 8.24 7.85
CA ASP A 99 10.74 8.87 8.31
C ASP A 99 11.54 9.44 7.14
N LYS A 100 11.47 8.79 5.98
CA LYS A 100 12.06 9.28 4.72
C LYS A 100 11.19 10.32 4.00
N LYS A 101 10.15 10.86 4.66
CA LYS A 101 9.18 11.81 4.11
C LYS A 101 8.50 11.29 2.84
N LYS A 102 8.23 9.99 2.78
CA LYS A 102 7.47 9.33 1.71
C LYS A 102 6.13 8.85 2.25
N PHE A 103 5.10 8.95 1.41
CA PHE A 103 3.77 8.47 1.71
C PHE A 103 3.65 6.98 1.34
N PRO A 104 3.43 6.07 2.30
CA PRO A 104 3.18 4.67 1.99
C PRO A 104 1.73 4.46 1.55
N LEU A 105 1.54 3.93 0.33
CA LEU A 105 0.25 3.45 -0.16
C LEU A 105 0.25 1.92 -0.07
N THR A 106 -0.46 1.37 0.92
CA THR A 106 -0.46 -0.08 1.15
C THR A 106 -1.55 -0.74 0.31
N LEU A 107 -1.15 -1.66 -0.56
CA LEU A 107 -2.08 -2.58 -1.23
C LEU A 107 -2.15 -3.83 -0.36
N GLY A 108 -3.26 -3.99 0.36
CA GLY A 108 -3.44 -5.02 1.37
C GLY A 108 -3.99 -6.35 0.81
N GLY A 109 -4.21 -7.27 1.75
CA GLY A 109 -5.09 -8.42 1.54
C GLY A 109 -6.33 -8.26 2.41
N GLU A 110 -6.28 -8.79 3.63
CA GLU A 110 -7.38 -8.70 4.60
C GLU A 110 -7.39 -7.39 5.42
N HIS A 111 -8.56 -7.03 5.97
CA HIS A 111 -8.77 -5.75 6.67
C HIS A 111 -8.00 -5.65 8.00
N SER A 112 -7.72 -6.77 8.68
CA SER A 112 -6.92 -6.81 9.92
C SER A 112 -5.55 -6.13 9.81
N LEU A 113 -4.99 -6.05 8.58
CA LEU A 113 -3.74 -5.37 8.26
C LEU A 113 -3.73 -3.87 8.64
N THR A 114 -4.90 -3.21 8.56
CA THR A 114 -5.07 -1.76 8.71
C THR A 114 -4.49 -1.25 10.04
N SER A 115 -4.67 -2.01 11.13
CA SER A 115 -4.14 -1.66 12.46
C SER A 115 -2.62 -1.45 12.46
N GLY A 116 -1.87 -2.34 11.79
CA GLY A 116 -0.42 -2.23 11.64
C GLY A 116 -0.01 -1.13 10.66
N ALA A 117 -0.78 -0.96 9.58
CA ALA A 117 -0.48 0.01 8.53
C ALA A 117 -0.63 1.47 9.00
N ILE A 118 -1.63 1.77 9.84
CA ILE A 118 -1.97 3.13 10.29
C ILE A 118 -1.15 3.56 11.52
N LYS A 119 -0.79 2.63 12.40
CA LYS A 119 -0.09 2.94 13.67
C LYS A 119 1.14 3.84 13.54
N PRO A 120 1.99 3.74 12.49
CA PRO A 120 3.10 4.68 12.28
C PRO A 120 2.65 6.13 12.01
N PHE A 121 1.51 6.33 11.34
CA PHE A 121 0.96 7.66 11.08
C PHE A 121 0.51 8.30 12.40
N ILE A 122 -0.21 7.56 13.23
CA ILE A 122 -0.65 8.04 14.56
C ILE A 122 0.57 8.42 15.41
N LYS A 123 1.59 7.57 15.45
CA LYS A 123 2.84 7.86 16.18
C LYS A 123 3.55 9.12 15.70
N LYS A 124 3.45 9.44 14.40
CA LYS A 124 4.15 10.58 13.79
C LYS A 124 3.37 11.88 13.84
N PHE A 125 2.06 11.81 13.65
CA PHE A 125 1.19 12.98 13.46
C PHE A 125 0.21 13.18 14.61
N GLY A 126 0.17 12.28 15.60
CA GLY A 126 -0.77 12.33 16.71
C GLY A 126 -2.18 11.92 16.25
N LYS A 127 -3.15 12.80 16.47
CA LYS A 127 -4.55 12.56 16.08
C LYS A 127 -4.68 12.62 14.56
N ILE A 128 -5.28 11.60 13.96
CA ILE A 128 -5.59 11.54 12.53
C ILE A 128 -7.10 11.51 12.31
N CYS A 129 -7.52 11.93 11.12
CA CYS A 129 -8.87 11.69 10.62
C CYS A 129 -8.86 10.40 9.80
N LEU A 130 -9.85 9.53 10.00
CA LEU A 130 -10.04 8.31 9.22
C LEU A 130 -11.30 8.45 8.36
N LEU A 131 -11.12 8.36 7.05
CA LEU A 131 -12.22 8.17 6.10
C LEU A 131 -12.27 6.68 5.73
N HIS A 132 -13.35 6.00 6.09
CA HIS A 132 -13.49 4.55 5.97
C HIS A 132 -14.67 4.21 5.05
N PHE A 133 -14.37 3.53 3.96
CA PHE A 133 -15.36 2.98 3.03
C PHE A 133 -15.36 1.46 3.17
N ASP A 134 -16.41 0.91 3.75
CA ASP A 134 -16.64 -0.54 3.85
C ASP A 134 -18.14 -0.80 4.02
N ALA A 135 -18.59 -1.98 3.60
CA ALA A 135 -19.93 -2.44 3.89
C ALA A 135 -20.11 -2.82 5.37
N HIS A 136 -19.01 -3.06 6.09
CA HIS A 136 -19.00 -3.43 7.50
C HIS A 136 -18.23 -2.42 8.34
N ALA A 137 -18.70 -2.16 9.56
CA ALA A 137 -18.06 -1.18 10.43
C ALA A 137 -16.67 -1.63 10.94
N ASP A 138 -16.41 -2.94 11.04
CA ASP A 138 -15.16 -3.53 11.56
C ASP A 138 -14.75 -3.00 12.96
N LEU A 139 -15.74 -2.81 13.84
CA LEU A 139 -15.58 -2.32 15.22
C LEU A 139 -15.78 -3.41 16.30
N ARG A 140 -15.72 -4.69 15.94
CA ARG A 140 -15.91 -5.78 16.90
C ARG A 140 -14.66 -5.95 17.78
N ASP A 141 -14.86 -6.30 19.04
CA ASP A 141 -13.75 -6.60 19.97
C ASP A 141 -12.97 -7.86 19.56
N SER A 142 -13.65 -8.85 19.01
CA SER A 142 -13.08 -10.07 18.45
C SER A 142 -13.97 -10.66 17.35
N TYR A 143 -13.38 -11.51 16.49
CA TYR A 143 -14.09 -12.36 15.55
C TYR A 143 -14.40 -13.72 16.16
#